data_AF-A0A090APA9-F1
#
_entry.id   AF-A0A090APA9-F1
#
_cell.length_a   1.000
_cell.length_b   1.000
_cell.length_c   1.000
_cell.angle_alpha   90.00
_cell.angle_beta   90.00
_cell.angle_gamma   90.00
#
_symmetry.space_group_name_H-M   'P 1'
#
loop_
_entity.id
_entity.type
_entity.pdbx_description
1 polymer ?
#
loop_
_entity_poly.entity_id
_entity_poly.type
_entity_poly.pdbx_seq_one_letter_code
_entity_poly.pdbx_strand_id
1 'polypeptide(L)'
;MPNKAFFLMRLNEHIQYLKKIEATLAGKEDFQGSSHYDCQLGQWLYGTGIQEVADLQNKQAQQIFNSLFEPHERFHLVTQQLLEKQSTLDKPSIQLAITEMHKLSQILSQQLLALDALAMAKEKNES
;
A
#
# COMPACT_ATOMS: atom_id res chain seq x y z
N MET A 1 -7.62 -16.85 8.54
CA MET A 1 -7.54 -16.46 7.12
C MET A 1 -7.91 -15.00 7.00
N PRO A 2 -7.20 -14.20 6.18
CA PRO A 2 -7.62 -12.83 5.90
C PRO A 2 -9.04 -12.88 5.33
N ASN A 3 -9.99 -12.30 6.04
CA ASN A 3 -11.38 -12.22 5.60
C ASN A 3 -11.40 -11.49 4.24
N LYS A 4 -12.30 -11.85 3.33
CA LYS A 4 -12.53 -11.17 2.04
C LYS A 4 -12.61 -9.64 2.14
N ALA A 5 -13.02 -9.12 3.29
CA ALA A 5 -13.02 -7.70 3.60
C ALA A 5 -11.61 -7.10 3.82
N PHE A 6 -10.61 -7.90 4.19
CA PHE A 6 -9.27 -7.45 4.57
C PHE A 6 -8.55 -6.73 3.43
N PHE A 7 -8.33 -7.39 2.29
CA PHE A 7 -7.56 -6.79 1.18
C PHE A 7 -8.27 -5.56 0.59
N LEU A 8 -9.60 -5.61 0.47
CA LEU A 8 -10.41 -4.48 0.01
C LEU A 8 -10.39 -3.31 1.00
N MET A 9 -10.40 -3.58 2.31
CA MET A 9 -10.31 -2.54 3.34
C MET A 9 -8.94 -1.86 3.32
N ARG A 10 -7.84 -2.62 3.13
CA ARG A 10 -6.48 -2.08 3.00
C ARG A 10 -6.33 -1.23 1.75
N LEU A 11 -6.91 -1.66 0.63
CA LEU A 11 -6.96 -0.87 -0.59
C LEU A 11 -7.70 0.46 -0.37
N ASN A 12 -8.87 0.42 0.28
CA ASN A 12 -9.62 1.63 0.61
C ASN A 12 -8.82 2.58 1.50
N GLU A 13 -8.14 2.07 2.54
CA GLU A 13 -7.28 2.89 3.40
C GLU A 13 -6.15 3.56 2.62
N HIS A 14 -5.51 2.85 1.69
CA HIS A 14 -4.48 3.42 0.84
C HIS A 14 -5.02 4.56 -0.05
N ILE A 15 -6.23 4.38 -0.60
CA ILE A 15 -6.93 5.43 -1.38
C ILE A 15 -7.25 6.64 -0.50
N GLN A 16 -7.70 6.44 0.75
CA GLN A 16 -7.96 7.54 1.68
C GLN A 16 -6.67 8.28 2.05
N TYR A 17 -5.56 7.55 2.24
CA TYR A 17 -4.25 8.13 2.53
C TYR A 17 -3.77 9.01 1.37
N LEU A 18 -3.90 8.52 0.12
CA LEU A 18 -3.58 9.29 -1.09
C LEU A 18 -4.36 10.61 -1.15
N LYS A 19 -5.67 10.56 -0.88
CA LYS A 19 -6.53 11.75 -0.87
C LYS A 19 -6.12 12.80 0.16
N LYS A 20 -5.69 12.37 1.36
CA LYS A 20 -5.20 13.28 2.41
C LYS A 20 -3.91 13.97 1.99
N ILE A 21 -3.02 13.25 1.32
CA ILE A 21 -1.80 13.84 0.75
C ILE A 21 -2.18 14.88 -0.30
N GLU A 22 -3.00 14.52 -1.29
CA GLU A 22 -3.44 15.46 -2.32
C GLU A 22 -4.12 16.72 -1.74
N ALA A 23 -4.95 16.55 -0.71
CA ALA A 23 -5.58 17.66 0.00
C ALA A 23 -4.55 18.56 0.71
N THR A 24 -3.52 17.98 1.31
CA THR A 24 -2.44 18.71 1.98
C THR A 24 -1.56 19.47 0.98
N LEU A 25 -1.23 18.85 -0.15
CA LEU A 25 -0.52 19.52 -1.25
C LEU A 25 -1.33 20.67 -1.86
N ALA A 26 -2.66 20.57 -1.83
CA ALA A 26 -3.57 21.63 -2.25
C ALA A 26 -3.79 22.71 -1.17
N GLY A 27 -3.13 22.61 -0.01
CA GLY A 27 -3.27 23.53 1.12
C GLY A 27 -4.62 23.45 1.85
N LYS A 28 -5.35 22.33 1.71
CA LYS A 28 -6.68 22.12 2.30
C LYS A 28 -6.65 21.37 3.63
N GLU A 29 -5.59 20.60 3.88
CA GLU A 29 -5.38 19.81 5.08
C GLU A 29 -3.94 19.97 5.57
N ASP A 30 -3.66 19.50 6.80
CA ASP A 30 -2.33 19.47 7.42
C ASP A 30 -1.96 18.02 7.78
N PHE A 31 -1.99 17.14 6.77
CA PHE A 31 -1.66 15.73 6.96
C PHE A 31 -0.14 15.52 6.89
N GLN A 32 0.43 14.92 7.92
CA GLN A 32 1.88 14.73 8.07
C GLN A 32 2.36 13.34 7.60
N GLY A 33 1.46 12.51 7.09
CA GLY A 33 1.78 11.13 6.73
C GLY A 33 1.95 10.20 7.95
N SER A 34 2.31 8.96 7.67
CA SER A 34 2.68 7.96 8.67
C SER A 34 3.83 7.10 8.15
N SER A 35 4.54 6.41 9.05
CA SER A 35 5.51 5.40 8.67
C SER A 35 4.83 4.24 7.93
N HIS A 36 5.59 3.56 7.07
CA HIS A 36 5.16 2.30 6.45
C HIS A 36 5.02 1.15 7.45
N TYR A 37 5.54 1.27 8.68
CA TYR A 37 5.27 0.29 9.75
C TYR A 37 3.94 0.55 10.47
N ASP A 38 3.48 1.79 10.49
CA ASP A 38 2.36 2.21 11.33
C ASP A 38 1.01 2.11 10.61
N CYS A 39 1.00 2.00 9.28
CA CYS A 39 -0.23 1.75 8.54
C CYS A 39 -0.68 0.30 8.72
N GLN A 40 -1.98 0.04 8.60
CA GLN A 40 -2.51 -1.30 8.86
C GLN A 40 -2.02 -2.35 7.84
N LEU A 41 -1.63 -1.94 6.63
CA LEU A 41 -0.93 -2.81 5.68
C LEU A 41 0.46 -3.16 6.19
N GLY A 42 1.21 -2.18 6.69
CA GLY A 42 2.51 -2.36 7.31
C GLY A 42 2.46 -3.31 8.50
N GLN A 43 1.56 -3.05 9.45
CA GLN A 43 1.36 -3.92 10.62
C GLN A 43 1.06 -5.37 10.22
N TRP A 44 0.37 -5.58 9.11
CA TRP A 44 0.14 -6.92 8.58
C TRP A 44 1.38 -7.49 7.89
N LEU A 45 2.03 -6.75 6.99
CA LEU A 45 3.25 -7.18 6.28
C LEU A 45 4.36 -7.62 7.25
N TYR A 46 4.57 -6.84 8.31
CA TYR A 46 5.60 -7.10 9.32
C TYR A 46 5.10 -7.91 10.52
N GLY A 47 3.81 -8.25 10.56
CA GLY A 47 3.17 -9.02 11.62
C GLY A 47 2.67 -10.35 11.11
N THR A 48 1.35 -10.51 11.03
CA THR A 48 0.71 -11.82 10.75
C THR A 48 0.72 -12.23 9.29
N GLY A 49 1.01 -11.31 8.36
CA GLY A 49 0.86 -11.54 6.92
C GLY A 49 1.71 -12.67 6.37
N ILE A 50 2.93 -12.86 6.89
CA ILE A 50 3.80 -13.97 6.46
C ILE A 50 3.18 -15.33 6.77
N GLN A 51 2.57 -15.49 7.95
CA GLN A 51 1.92 -16.74 8.34
C GLN A 51 0.64 -16.95 7.53
N GLU A 52 -0.18 -15.91 7.39
CA GLU A 52 -1.44 -15.99 6.63
C GLU A 52 -1.22 -16.35 5.15
N VAL A 53 -0.16 -15.81 4.53
CA VAL A 53 0.20 -16.15 3.15
C VAL A 53 0.86 -17.54 3.07
N ALA A 54 1.66 -17.93 4.06
CA ALA A 54 2.23 -19.28 4.13
C ALA A 54 1.13 -20.35 4.23
N ASP A 55 0.07 -20.08 4.99
CA ASP A 55 -1.09 -20.97 5.13
C ASP A 55 -1.80 -21.22 3.80
N LEU A 56 -1.69 -20.30 2.82
CA LEU A 56 -2.24 -20.52 1.48
C LEU A 56 -1.53 -21.66 0.73
N GLN A 57 -0.35 -22.09 1.18
CA GLN A 57 0.49 -23.12 0.55
C GLN A 57 0.71 -22.88 -0.95
N ASN A 58 0.73 -21.61 -1.36
CA ASN A 58 0.82 -21.18 -2.74
C ASN A 58 2.10 -20.36 -2.96
N LYS A 59 3.02 -20.87 -3.79
CA LYS A 59 4.30 -20.20 -4.08
C LYS A 59 4.12 -18.84 -4.75
N GLN A 60 3.12 -18.68 -5.61
CA GLN A 60 2.83 -17.41 -6.26
C GLN A 60 2.34 -16.38 -5.23
N ALA A 61 1.52 -16.79 -4.27
CA ALA A 61 1.08 -15.91 -3.19
C ALA A 61 2.28 -15.42 -2.34
N GLN A 62 3.22 -16.31 -2.01
CA GLN A 62 4.44 -15.93 -1.29
C GLN A 62 5.31 -14.94 -2.09
N GLN A 63 5.44 -15.14 -3.40
CA GLN A 63 6.18 -14.22 -4.26
C GLN A 63 5.53 -12.84 -4.31
N ILE A 64 4.21 -12.78 -4.47
CA ILE A 64 3.48 -11.51 -4.48
C ILE A 64 3.62 -10.81 -3.12
N PHE A 65 3.46 -11.53 -2.01
CA PHE A 65 3.66 -10.99 -0.66
C PHE A 65 5.05 -10.36 -0.47
N ASN A 66 6.11 -11.08 -0.84
CA ASN A 66 7.48 -10.55 -0.73
C ASN A 66 7.70 -9.32 -1.63
N SER A 67 6.99 -9.23 -2.76
CA SER A 67 7.07 -8.07 -3.65
C SER A 67 6.29 -6.84 -3.19
N LEU A 68 5.53 -6.91 -2.08
CA LEU A 68 4.82 -5.75 -1.52
C LEU A 68 5.74 -4.82 -0.72
N PHE A 69 6.82 -5.34 -0.13
CA PHE A 69 7.63 -4.60 0.85
C PHE A 69 8.30 -3.36 0.26
N GLU A 70 9.06 -3.51 -0.82
CA GLU A 70 9.78 -2.39 -1.46
C GLU A 70 8.83 -1.28 -1.96
N PRO A 71 7.79 -1.56 -2.76
CA PRO A 71 6.92 -0.50 -3.26
C PRO A 71 6.15 0.18 -2.13
N HIS A 72 5.86 -0.53 -1.05
CA HIS A 72 5.19 0.02 0.14
C HIS A 72 6.08 0.98 0.91
N GLU A 73 7.32 0.58 1.22
CA GLU A 73 8.31 1.44 1.86
C GLU A 73 8.56 2.70 1.01
N ARG A 74 8.77 2.51 -0.29
CA ARG A 74 9.03 3.61 -1.22
C ARG A 74 7.86 4.56 -1.35
N PHE A 75 6.62 4.07 -1.33
CA PHE A 75 5.43 4.91 -1.33
C PHE A 75 5.41 5.87 -0.13
N HIS A 76 5.61 5.34 1.07
CA HIS A 76 5.66 6.16 2.29
C HIS A 76 6.85 7.12 2.29
N LEU A 77 8.02 6.70 1.80
CA LEU A 77 9.19 7.57 1.70
C LEU A 77 8.94 8.75 0.75
N VAL A 78 8.42 8.49 -0.46
CA VAL A 78 8.14 9.55 -1.45
C VAL A 78 7.09 10.51 -0.92
N THR A 79 6.03 10.00 -0.29
CA THR A 79 4.95 10.86 0.25
C THR A 79 5.43 11.71 1.41
N GLN A 80 6.24 11.17 2.31
CA GLN A 80 6.86 11.93 3.39
C GLN A 80 7.77 13.04 2.86
N GLN A 81 8.65 12.73 1.91
CA GLN A 81 9.52 13.73 1.29
C GLN A 81 8.73 14.85 0.61
N LEU A 82 7.60 14.51 -0.04
CA LEU A 82 6.72 15.47 -0.69
C LEU A 82 6.09 16.41 0.35
N LEU A 83 5.57 15.88 1.46
CA LEU A 83 4.96 16.66 2.54
C LEU A 83 5.98 17.56 3.25
N GLU A 84 7.19 17.06 3.51
CA GLU A 84 8.25 17.81 4.20
C GLU A 84 8.85 18.92 3.32
N LYS A 85 9.03 18.66 2.02
CA LYS A 85 9.83 19.51 1.13
C LYS A 85 9.01 20.31 0.13
N GLN A 86 7.67 20.22 0.13
CA GLN A 86 6.82 20.93 -0.83
C GLN A 86 7.09 22.44 -0.94
N SER A 87 7.50 23.10 0.15
CA SER A 87 7.84 24.53 0.17
C SER A 87 9.18 24.88 -0.50
N THR A 88 10.03 23.87 -0.72
CA THR A 88 11.39 24.01 -1.29
C THR A 88 11.55 23.34 -2.64
N LEU A 89 10.63 22.44 -3.02
CA LEU A 89 10.63 21.75 -4.30
C LEU A 89 10.08 22.65 -5.41
N ASP A 90 10.70 22.58 -6.58
CA ASP A 90 10.15 23.17 -7.80
C ASP A 90 8.97 22.34 -8.34
N LYS A 91 8.09 22.99 -9.10
CA LYS A 91 6.87 22.36 -9.65
C LYS A 91 7.15 21.05 -10.42
N PRO A 92 8.19 20.96 -11.28
CA PRO A 92 8.57 19.70 -11.92
C PRO A 92 8.87 18.57 -10.93
N SER A 93 9.65 18.82 -9.88
CA SER A 93 10.00 17.81 -8.88
C SER A 93 8.77 17.34 -8.10
N ILE A 94 7.86 18.25 -7.75
CA ILE A 94 6.56 17.90 -7.13
C ILE A 94 5.77 16.99 -8.06
N GLN A 95 5.68 17.32 -9.36
CA GLN A 95 4.94 16.52 -10.32
C GLN A 95 5.53 15.12 -10.53
N LEU A 96 6.87 15.01 -10.55
CA LEU A 96 7.55 13.72 -10.64
C LEU A 96 7.26 12.85 -9.42
N ALA A 97 7.34 13.42 -8.21
CA ALA A 97 7.08 12.70 -6.98
C ALA A 97 5.59 12.30 -6.83
N ILE A 98 4.65 13.14 -7.26
CA ILE A 98 3.22 12.78 -7.37
C ILE A 98 3.03 11.62 -8.35
N THR A 99 3.67 11.68 -9.52
CA THR A 99 3.58 10.62 -10.53
C THR A 99 4.11 9.29 -9.99
N GLU A 100 5.24 9.33 -9.28
CA GLU A 100 5.82 8.16 -8.64
C GLU A 100 4.93 7.59 -7.54
N MET A 101 4.36 8.45 -6.69
CA MET A 101 3.38 8.08 -5.66
C MET A 101 2.19 7.31 -6.27
N HIS A 102 1.61 7.80 -7.38
CA HIS A 102 0.50 7.11 -8.04
C HIS A 102 0.91 5.76 -8.64
N LYS A 103 2.10 5.67 -9.26
CA LYS A 103 2.62 4.40 -9.79
C LYS A 103 2.78 3.35 -8.71
N LEU A 104 3.40 3.72 -7.59
CA LEU A 104 3.59 2.82 -6.44
C LEU A 104 2.25 2.39 -5.85
N SER A 105 1.30 3.32 -5.71
CA SER A 105 -0.07 3.00 -5.29
C SER A 105 -0.76 2.00 -6.22
N GLN A 106 -0.58 2.14 -7.53
CA GLN A 106 -1.15 1.21 -8.50
C GLN A 106 -0.53 -0.19 -8.40
N ILE A 107 0.80 -0.27 -8.23
CA ILE A 107 1.53 -1.53 -8.04
C ILE A 107 1.01 -2.26 -6.79
N LEU A 108 0.95 -1.56 -5.65
CA LEU A 108 0.44 -2.11 -4.39
C LEU A 108 -0.99 -2.61 -4.54
N SER A 109 -1.85 -1.81 -5.17
CA SER A 109 -3.26 -2.19 -5.40
C SER A 109 -3.38 -3.47 -6.23
N GLN A 110 -2.60 -3.59 -7.30
CA GLN A 110 -2.62 -4.78 -8.17
C GLN A 110 -2.13 -6.03 -7.43
N GLN A 111 -1.06 -5.90 -6.64
CA GLN A 111 -0.51 -7.02 -5.86
C GLN A 111 -1.50 -7.49 -4.78
N LEU A 112 -2.16 -6.56 -4.07
CA LEU A 112 -3.17 -6.90 -3.08
C LEU A 112 -4.39 -7.61 -3.71
N LEU A 113 -4.86 -7.14 -4.87
CA LEU A 113 -5.95 -7.80 -5.60
C LEU A 113 -5.54 -9.20 -6.10
N ALA A 114 -4.29 -9.37 -6.54
CA ALA A 114 -3.79 -10.67 -6.96
C ALA A 114 -3.70 -11.65 -5.77
N LEU A 115 -3.29 -11.20 -4.58
CA LEU A 115 -3.31 -12.01 -3.36
C LEU A 115 -4.73 -12.40 -2.96
N ASP A 116 -5.67 -11.46 -3.00
CA ASP A 116 -7.09 -11.74 -2.72
C ASP A 116 -7.65 -12.82 -3.65
N ALA A 117 -7.38 -12.72 -4.95
CA ALA A 117 -7.82 -13.71 -5.92
C ALA A 117 -7.26 -15.12 -5.63
N LEU A 118 -6.00 -15.22 -5.21
CA LEU A 118 -5.37 -16.49 -4.84
C LEU A 118 -5.94 -17.05 -3.52
N ALA A 119 -6.22 -16.18 -2.54
CA ALA A 119 -6.87 -16.59 -1.29
C ALA A 119 -8.29 -17.13 -1.55
N MET A 120 -9.06 -16.45 -2.40
CA MET A 120 -10.41 -16.88 -2.79
C MET A 120 -10.43 -18.18 -3.58
N ALA A 121 -9.40 -18.44 -4.40
CA ALA A 121 -9.28 -19.70 -5.13
C ALA A 121 -9.06 -20.88 -4.18
N LYS A 122 -8.36 -20.68 -3.05
CA LYS A 122 -8.16 -21.72 -2.04
C LYS A 122 -9.47 -22.08 -1.32
N GLU A 123 -10.23 -21.09 -0.87
CA GLU A 123 -11.50 -21.32 -0.15
C GLU A 123 -12.50 -22.17 -0.96
N LYS A 124 -12.56 -21.96 -2.28
CA LYS A 124 -13.42 -22.75 -3.18
C LYS A 124 -13.02 -24.21 -3.34
N ASN A 125 -11.74 -24.54 -3.11
CA ASN A 125 -11.24 -25.91 -3.22
C ASN A 125 -11.35 -26.69 -1.90
N GLU A 126 -11.62 -26.00 -0.78
CA GLU A 126 -11.79 -26.57 0.55
C GLU A 126 -13.27 -26.65 1.00
N SER A 127 -14.20 -26.16 0.15
CA SER A 127 -15.66 -26.22 0.35
C SER A 127 -16.30 -27.33 -0.47
#